data_AF-A0A182SH42-F1
#
_entry.id   AF-A0A182SH42-F1
#
_cell.length_a   1.000
_cell.length_b   1.000
_cell.length_c   1.000
_cell.angle_alpha   90.00
_cell.angle_beta   90.00
_cell.angle_gamma   90.00
#
_symmetry.space_group_name_H-M   'P 1'
#
loop_
_entity.id
_entity.type
_entity.pdbx_description
1 polymer ?
#
loop_
_entity_poly.entity_id
_entity_poly.type
_entity_poly.pdbx_seq_one_letter_code
_entity_poly.pdbx_strand_id
1 'polypeptide(L)'
;MNGNNKNNREKGRPHNGKQKQLQHQQHGNKRSPAAPSEIRFDSKPEKVNYCLAPERLEAQSRAMKQFEQKERQEEIERKKQDRQQKHKMMTQKTRKGQPVMQGRLELLYERVKKVVGVQ
;
A
#
# COMPACT_ATOMS: atom_id res chain seq x y z
N MET A 1 37.72 21.84 1.26
CA MET A 1 37.90 21.01 0.04
C MET A 1 38.53 19.69 0.48
N ASN A 2 37.88 18.57 0.19
CA ASN A 2 38.30 17.16 0.25
C ASN A 2 37.01 16.34 0.38
N GLY A 3 36.60 15.42 -0.49
CA GLY A 3 37.28 14.76 -1.59
C GLY A 3 36.90 13.28 -1.54
N ASN A 4 35.94 12.89 -2.40
CA ASN A 4 35.66 11.55 -2.94
C ASN A 4 35.38 10.35 -2.01
N ASN A 5 34.24 9.69 -2.25
CA ASN A 5 34.32 8.27 -2.62
C ASN A 5 33.25 7.90 -3.66
N LYS A 6 33.71 7.68 -4.90
CA LYS A 6 32.94 7.18 -6.04
C LYS A 6 33.20 5.68 -6.13
N ASN A 7 32.21 4.85 -5.76
CA ASN A 7 32.24 3.45 -6.15
C ASN A 7 31.52 3.29 -7.49
N ASN A 8 32.34 2.97 -8.48
CA ASN A 8 32.05 2.72 -9.86
C ASN A 8 32.22 1.22 -10.12
N ARG A 9 31.70 0.74 -11.27
CA ARG A 9 31.93 -0.57 -11.92
C ARG A 9 31.06 -1.75 -11.45
N GLU A 10 30.56 -2.63 -12.31
CA GLU A 10 30.61 -2.82 -13.77
C GLU A 10 29.75 -4.06 -14.13
N LYS A 11 29.34 -4.15 -15.41
CA LYS A 11 29.20 -5.39 -16.25
C LYS A 11 28.17 -6.43 -15.77
N GLY A 12 27.17 -6.85 -16.55
CA GLY A 12 27.18 -7.19 -17.98
C GLY A 12 27.10 -8.71 -18.16
N ARG A 13 26.20 -9.15 -19.07
CA ARG A 13 26.01 -10.48 -19.71
C ARG A 13 24.78 -11.32 -19.26
N PRO A 14 24.28 -12.25 -20.10
CA PRO A 14 24.00 -12.11 -21.53
C PRO A 14 22.63 -12.72 -21.94
N HIS A 15 22.26 -12.43 -23.19
CA HIS A 15 21.20 -13.04 -23.98
C HIS A 15 21.45 -14.55 -24.20
N ASN A 16 20.40 -15.38 -24.16
CA ASN A 16 20.42 -16.68 -24.84
C ASN A 16 19.00 -17.09 -25.27
N GLY A 17 18.81 -17.24 -26.58
CA GLY A 17 17.56 -17.72 -27.18
C GLY A 17 17.55 -19.22 -27.43
N LYS A 18 16.39 -19.69 -27.92
CA LYS A 18 16.11 -20.82 -28.87
C LYS A 18 14.67 -21.30 -28.64
N GLN A 19 13.75 -21.10 -29.57
CA GLN A 19 13.47 -21.85 -30.83
C GLN A 19 12.28 -22.82 -30.69
N LYS A 20 11.30 -22.63 -31.62
CA LYS A 20 10.45 -23.62 -32.34
C LYS A 20 9.44 -24.47 -31.52
N GLN A 21 8.29 -24.92 -32.00
CA GLN A 21 7.54 -24.86 -33.27
C GLN A 21 6.11 -25.44 -33.03
N LEU A 22 5.15 -25.04 -33.86
CA LEU A 22 4.01 -25.82 -34.43
C LEU A 22 2.99 -26.53 -33.51
N GLN A 23 1.72 -26.13 -33.63
CA GLN A 23 0.53 -27.01 -33.79
C GLN A 23 -0.66 -26.15 -34.28
N HIS A 24 -1.00 -26.24 -35.56
CA HIS A 24 -2.12 -26.99 -36.15
C HIS A 24 -3.54 -26.53 -35.76
N GLN A 25 -4.23 -26.06 -36.81
CA GLN A 25 -5.67 -25.86 -37.05
C GLN A 25 -6.63 -26.52 -36.07
N GLN A 26 -7.68 -25.80 -35.64
CA GLN A 26 -9.07 -26.26 -35.79
C GLN A 26 -10.02 -25.07 -36.04
N HIS A 27 -10.81 -25.17 -37.12
CA HIS A 27 -11.98 -24.35 -37.39
C HIS A 27 -13.04 -24.60 -36.32
N GLY A 28 -13.38 -23.58 -35.55
CA GLY A 28 -14.45 -23.65 -34.56
C GLY A 28 -15.07 -22.27 -34.36
N ASN A 29 -16.23 -22.07 -34.98
CA ASN A 29 -17.29 -21.11 -34.66
C ASN A 29 -16.87 -19.83 -33.89
N LYS A 30 -16.51 -18.77 -34.62
CA LYS A 30 -16.26 -17.43 -34.04
C LYS A 30 -17.58 -16.78 -33.61
N ARG A 31 -18.15 -17.20 -32.48
CA ARG A 31 -18.82 -16.24 -31.61
C ARG A 31 -17.71 -15.36 -31.05
N SER A 32 -17.67 -14.11 -31.49
CA SER A 32 -16.79 -13.08 -30.92
C SER A 32 -16.88 -13.20 -29.40
N PRO A 33 -15.79 -13.53 -28.67
CA PRO A 33 -15.84 -13.45 -27.23
C PRO A 33 -16.12 -11.97 -26.92
N ALA A 34 -17.22 -11.70 -26.22
CA ALA A 34 -17.44 -10.41 -25.61
C ALA A 34 -16.13 -10.03 -24.90
N ALA A 35 -15.65 -8.80 -25.14
CA ALA A 35 -14.42 -8.30 -24.55
C ALA A 35 -14.38 -8.71 -23.06
N PRO A 36 -13.27 -9.26 -22.56
CA PRO A 36 -13.20 -9.75 -21.18
C PRO A 36 -13.63 -8.60 -20.28
N SER A 37 -14.81 -8.74 -19.68
CA SER A 37 -15.33 -7.75 -18.74
C SER A 37 -14.31 -7.69 -17.61
N GLU A 38 -13.60 -6.57 -17.50
CA GLU A 38 -12.57 -6.36 -16.49
C GLU A 38 -13.19 -6.60 -15.11
N ILE A 39 -12.69 -7.61 -14.40
CA ILE A 39 -13.28 -8.06 -13.13
C ILE A 39 -12.89 -7.01 -12.07
N ARG A 40 -13.79 -6.07 -11.83
CA ARG A 40 -13.63 -5.00 -10.84
C ARG A 40 -14.26 -5.41 -9.50
N PHE A 41 -13.56 -5.14 -8.41
CA PHE A 41 -14.06 -5.33 -7.05
C PHE A 41 -14.25 -3.98 -6.37
N ASP A 42 -15.47 -3.68 -5.92
CA ASP A 42 -15.80 -2.41 -5.27
C ASP A 42 -15.54 -2.44 -3.75
N SER A 43 -15.48 -3.63 -3.17
CA SER A 43 -15.20 -3.84 -1.75
C SER A 43 -14.22 -5.00 -1.55
N LYS A 44 -13.56 -5.01 -0.38
CA LYS A 44 -12.64 -6.08 0.00
C LYS A 44 -13.42 -7.41 0.10
N PRO A 45 -13.08 -8.43 -0.70
CA PRO A 45 -13.72 -9.73 -0.58
C PRO A 45 -13.39 -10.35 0.79
N GLU A 46 -14.41 -10.77 1.54
CA GLU A 46 -14.20 -11.36 2.88
C GLU A 46 -13.64 -12.79 2.82
N LYS A 47 -14.03 -13.56 1.79
CA LYS A 47 -13.64 -14.97 1.61
C LYS A 47 -13.40 -15.29 0.14
N VAL A 48 -12.43 -16.17 -0.12
CA VAL A 48 -12.17 -16.69 -1.46
C VAL A 48 -13.28 -17.68 -1.82
N ASN A 49 -13.93 -17.48 -2.97
CA ASN A 49 -14.94 -18.41 -3.48
C ASN A 49 -14.28 -19.38 -4.47
N TYR A 50 -14.00 -20.60 -4.00
CA TYR A 50 -13.32 -21.63 -4.78
C TYR A 50 -14.14 -22.20 -5.94
N CYS A 51 -15.44 -21.91 -6.00
CA CYS A 51 -16.31 -22.30 -7.11
C CYS A 51 -16.23 -21.33 -8.30
N LEU A 52 -15.42 -20.28 -8.23
CA LEU A 52 -15.22 -19.33 -9.30
C LEU A 52 -14.29 -19.88 -10.38
N ALA A 53 -14.44 -19.37 -11.61
CA ALA A 53 -13.49 -19.61 -12.68
C ALA A 53 -12.07 -19.17 -12.24
N PRO A 54 -11.00 -19.86 -12.67
CA PRO A 54 -9.62 -19.55 -12.26
C PRO A 54 -9.24 -18.08 -12.42
N GLU A 55 -9.65 -17.45 -13.52
CA GLU A 55 -9.41 -16.02 -13.79
C GLU A 55 -10.06 -15.10 -12.73
N ARG A 56 -11.28 -15.43 -12.29
CA ARG A 56 -11.99 -14.68 -11.24
C ARG A 56 -11.38 -14.93 -9.86
N LEU A 57 -10.89 -16.14 -9.60
CA LEU A 57 -10.22 -16.48 -8.35
C LEU A 57 -8.88 -15.75 -8.22
N GLU A 58 -8.12 -15.66 -9.31
CA GLU A 58 -6.90 -14.85 -9.35
C GLU A 58 -7.20 -13.36 -9.18
N ALA A 59 -8.21 -12.83 -9.86
CA ALA A 59 -8.63 -11.44 -9.71
C ALA A 59 -9.07 -11.13 -8.26
N GLN A 60 -9.78 -12.05 -7.59
CA GLN A 60 -10.20 -11.91 -6.19
C GLN A 60 -9.00 -11.88 -5.25
N SER A 61 -8.03 -12.78 -5.42
CA SER A 61 -6.77 -12.81 -4.66
C SER A 61 -5.99 -11.50 -4.80
N ARG A 62 -5.88 -10.98 -6.03
CA ARG A 62 -5.21 -9.70 -6.31
C ARG A 62 -5.95 -8.54 -5.64
N ALA A 63 -7.27 -8.50 -5.74
CA ALA A 63 -8.09 -7.46 -5.12
C ALA A 63 -7.95 -7.47 -3.58
N MET A 64 -8.04 -8.62 -2.93
CA MET A 64 -7.86 -8.75 -1.47
C MET A 64 -6.51 -8.15 -1.03
N LYS A 65 -5.42 -8.48 -1.73
CA LYS A 65 -4.09 -7.91 -1.44
C LYS A 65 -4.02 -6.41 -1.64
N GLN A 66 -4.66 -5.88 -2.68
CA GLN A 66 -4.69 -4.43 -2.95
C GLN A 66 -5.42 -3.67 -1.84
N PHE A 67 -6.56 -4.18 -1.37
CA PHE A 67 -7.28 -3.59 -0.25
C PHE A 67 -6.44 -3.61 1.03
N GLU A 68 -5.77 -4.71 1.35
CA GLU A 68 -4.88 -4.78 2.52
C GLU A 68 -3.71 -3.79 2.44
N GLN A 69 -3.12 -3.63 1.26
CA GLN A 69 -2.04 -2.65 1.05
C GLN A 69 -2.54 -1.23 1.24
N LYS A 70 -3.73 -0.92 0.71
CA LYS A 70 -4.36 0.39 0.85
C LYS A 70 -4.67 0.70 2.32
N GLU A 71 -5.29 -0.23 3.04
CA GLU A 71 -5.58 -0.10 4.48
C GLU A 71 -4.30 0.15 5.29
N ARG A 72 -3.22 -0.59 5.01
CA ARG A 72 -1.93 -0.38 5.65
C ARG A 72 -1.33 1.00 5.34
N GLN A 73 -1.41 1.43 4.08
CA GLN A 73 -0.88 2.72 3.65
C GLN A 73 -1.62 3.88 4.35
N GLU A 74 -2.95 3.80 4.41
CA GLU A 74 -3.81 4.76 5.11
C GLU A 74 -3.51 4.80 6.62
N GLU A 75 -3.29 3.64 7.25
CA GLU A 75 -2.93 3.59 8.68
C GLU A 75 -1.57 4.26 8.96
N ILE A 76 -0.57 4.00 8.10
CA ILE A 76 0.76 4.63 8.19
C ILE A 76 0.64 6.14 8.04
N GLU A 77 -0.13 6.60 7.05
CA GLU A 77 -0.36 8.02 6.82
C GLU A 77 -1.06 8.68 8.01
N ARG A 78 -2.10 8.03 8.56
CA ARG A 78 -2.80 8.51 9.75
C ARG A 78 -1.86 8.63 10.95
N LYS A 79 -1.02 7.62 11.20
CA LYS A 79 0.00 7.66 12.27
C LYS A 79 1.02 8.77 12.04
N LYS A 80 1.39 9.05 10.78
CA LYS A 80 2.32 10.13 10.44
C LYS A 80 1.70 11.50 10.72
N GLN A 81 0.45 11.72 10.32
CA GLN A 81 -0.29 12.96 10.58
C GLN A 81 -0.47 13.20 12.09
N ASP A 82 -0.87 12.17 12.84
CA ASP A 82 -1.01 12.24 14.30
C ASP A 82 0.31 12.64 14.98
N ARG A 83 1.43 11.99 14.60
CA ARG A 83 2.76 12.37 15.12
C ARG A 83 3.12 13.81 14.81
N GLN A 84 2.85 14.29 13.60
CA GLN A 84 3.14 15.67 13.21
C GLN A 84 2.29 16.67 14.00
N GLN A 85 0.99 16.40 14.18
CA GLN A 85 0.10 17.23 14.97
C GLN A 85 0.54 17.29 16.44
N LYS A 86 0.84 16.13 17.04
CA LYS A 86 1.35 16.02 18.41
C LYS A 86 2.66 16.78 18.58
N HIS A 87 3.59 16.61 17.64
CA HIS A 87 4.85 17.33 17.65
C HIS A 87 4.62 18.84 17.57
N LYS A 88 3.76 19.31 16.66
CA LYS A 88 3.41 20.72 16.50
C LYS A 88 2.86 21.32 17.80
N MET A 89 1.93 20.64 18.47
CA MET A 89 1.37 21.10 19.75
C MET A 89 2.41 21.09 20.87
N MET A 90 3.27 20.08 20.92
CA MET A 90 4.33 20.02 21.93
C MET A 90 5.41 21.08 21.72
N THR A 91 5.78 21.40 20.49
CA THR A 91 6.84 22.37 20.18
C THR A 91 6.33 23.82 20.10
N GLN A 92 5.01 24.01 20.09
CA GLN A 92 4.42 25.34 20.07
C GLN A 92 4.87 26.18 21.27
N LYS A 93 5.29 27.41 20.97
CA LYS A 93 5.73 28.41 21.94
C LYS A 93 4.93 29.69 21.76
N THR A 94 4.74 30.41 22.86
CA THR A 94 4.18 31.76 22.89
C THR A 94 5.17 32.75 22.27
N ARG A 95 4.71 33.99 22.04
CA ARG A 95 5.55 35.09 21.55
C ARG A 95 6.79 35.35 22.42
N LYS A 96 6.71 35.07 23.72
CA LYS A 96 7.83 35.18 24.67
C LYS A 96 8.74 33.95 24.70
N GLY A 97 8.53 32.98 23.81
CA GLY A 97 9.32 31.75 23.72
C GLY A 97 8.95 30.66 24.74
N GLN A 98 7.99 30.91 25.63
CA GLN A 98 7.53 29.91 26.60
C GLN A 98 6.64 28.86 25.94
N PRO A 99 6.71 27.59 26.34
CA PRO A 99 5.85 26.56 25.81
C PRO A 99 4.36 26.82 26.05
N VAL A 100 3.51 26.50 25.08
CA VAL A 100 2.05 26.59 25.24
C VAL A 100 1.56 25.38 26.03
N MET A 101 0.96 25.62 27.20
CA MET A 101 0.53 24.55 28.10
C MET A 101 -0.78 23.88 27.68
N GLN A 102 -1.70 24.60 27.01
CA GLN A 102 -3.01 24.08 26.63
C GLN A 102 -2.91 22.79 25.80
N GLY A 103 -2.25 22.83 24.63
CA GLY A 103 -2.11 21.65 23.77
C GLY A 103 -1.26 20.54 24.40
N ARG A 104 -0.30 20.88 25.28
CA ARG A 104 0.48 19.88 26.02
C ARG A 104 -0.36 19.14 27.05
N LEU A 105 -1.26 19.85 27.73
CA LEU A 105 -2.14 19.28 28.73
C LEU A 105 -3.19 18.35 28.10
N GLU A 106 -3.74 18.73 26.95
CA GLU A 106 -4.66 17.89 26.17
C GLU A 106 -4.01 16.54 25.80
N LEU A 107 -2.76 16.55 25.31
CA LEU A 107 -2.01 15.33 25.02
C LEU A 107 -1.75 14.46 26.24
N LEU A 108 -1.49 15.10 27.38
CA LEU A 108 -1.28 14.39 28.64
C LEU A 108 -2.57 13.69 29.08
N TYR A 109 -3.71 14.39 28.95
CA TYR A 109 -5.03 13.86 29.24
C TYR A 109 -5.38 12.67 28.35
N GLU A 110 -5.17 12.75 27.03
CA GLU A 110 -5.37 11.60 26.13
C GLU A 110 -4.54 10.39 26.55
N ARG A 111 -3.28 10.60 26.94
CA ARG A 111 -2.39 9.53 27.39
C ARG A 111 -2.91 8.88 28.67
N VAL A 112 -3.32 9.67 29.65
CA VAL A 112 -3.88 9.17 30.91
C VAL A 112 -5.19 8.43 30.65
N LYS A 113 -6.10 9.01 29.86
CA LYS A 113 -7.38 8.38 29.48
C LYS A 113 -7.17 7.00 28.86
N LYS A 114 -6.20 6.87 27.95
CA LYS A 114 -5.85 5.60 27.31
C LYS A 114 -5.29 4.55 28.28
N VAL A 115 -4.52 4.97 29.28
CA VAL A 115 -3.89 4.05 30.26
C VAL A 115 -4.89 3.62 31.34
N VAL A 116 -5.69 4.56 31.84
CA VAL A 116 -6.66 4.30 32.93
C VAL A 116 -7.93 3.64 32.39
N GLY A 117 -8.18 3.70 31.08
CA GLY A 117 -9.34 3.05 30.45
C GLY A 117 -10.67 3.73 30.79
N VAL A 118 -10.64 4.96 31.30
CA VAL A 118 -11.85 5.77 31.49
C VAL A 118 -12.36 6.12 30.10
N GLN A 119 -13.41 5.44 29.63
CA GLN A 119 -14.08 5.76 28.37
C GLN A 119 -14.98 6.98 28.52
#